data_AF-A0A8C2GC30-F1
#
_entry.id   AF-A0A8C2GC30-F1
#
_cell.length_a   1.000
_cell.length_b   1.000
_cell.length_c   1.000
_cell.angle_alpha   90.00
_cell.angle_beta   90.00
_cell.angle_gamma   90.00
#
_symmetry.space_group_name_H-M   'P 1'
#
loop_
_entity.id
_entity.type
_entity.pdbx_description
1 polymer ?
#
loop_
_entity_poly.entity_id
_entity_poly.type
_entity_poly.pdbx_seq_one_letter_code
_entity_poly.pdbx_strand_id
1 'polypeptide(L)'
;MDTFSGCGLCLPNLTQLPLHHLRDHRAPICVEIKPKCGFLPFSRNITKECKRKVCRFCMHQHYKLANGKWKRLSRYCPLDLFSGSKQRMFVALKNLLEEPQNNLKIFKGGELIFSCKDDAKQQLELNDLIQHLRPYFPHSNGLYNGHQPGKAVLNEFIQVICSALLSGGDSNRSGEPRKVHLSESKPHCEASPFPRDLLRNGEHFTSLPKDSVLAKILQVQMLDNLDIEGIYPLYKRVEQYLEEFPRERNRLQIDGPYNESFMDTVKNCPAEDDGSVEYAVGKVHQYRVAMTAKDCSIMITFAPCEENEEHQLNLEKPRFTYSVSILDLDPKPYEGIPHQHKLDTKIVNYYLRSTQAPPPSSLYKERQECTLLFHAV
;
A
#
# COMPACT_ATOMS: atom_id res chain seq x y z
N MET A 1 3.83 -19.64 -16.61
CA MET A 1 2.54 -20.37 -16.60
C MET A 1 2.84 -21.80 -16.24
N ASP A 2 2.02 -22.41 -15.41
CA ASP A 2 2.06 -23.86 -15.22
C ASP A 2 1.50 -24.51 -16.49
N THR A 3 2.39 -25.11 -17.29
CA THR A 3 2.03 -25.71 -18.58
C THR A 3 1.52 -27.14 -18.44
N PHE A 4 1.57 -27.74 -17.24
CA PHE A 4 1.33 -29.17 -17.05
C PHE A 4 0.03 -29.49 -16.30
N SER A 5 -0.48 -28.60 -15.43
CA SER A 5 -1.71 -28.90 -14.68
C SER A 5 -3.00 -28.82 -15.50
N GLY A 6 -3.00 -28.04 -16.60
CA GLY A 6 -4.21 -27.79 -17.40
C GLY A 6 -5.27 -26.95 -16.68
N CYS A 7 -4.95 -26.38 -15.52
CA CYS A 7 -5.88 -25.63 -14.68
C CYS A 7 -5.51 -24.13 -14.63
N GLY A 8 -6.51 -23.28 -14.44
CA GLY A 8 -6.32 -21.84 -14.23
C GLY A 8 -7.45 -21.24 -13.38
N LEU A 9 -7.16 -20.14 -12.70
CA LEU A 9 -8.17 -19.36 -11.98
C LEU A 9 -8.73 -18.29 -12.92
N CYS A 10 -10.01 -18.39 -13.25
CA CYS A 10 -10.72 -17.38 -14.02
C CYS A 10 -11.16 -16.23 -13.10
N LEU A 11 -10.57 -15.06 -13.28
CA LEU A 11 -10.85 -13.85 -12.50
C LEU A 11 -11.39 -12.75 -13.42
N PRO A 12 -12.23 -11.82 -12.92
CA PRO A 12 -12.69 -10.69 -13.71
C PRO A 12 -11.53 -9.77 -14.10
N ASN A 13 -11.61 -9.16 -15.29
CA ASN A 13 -10.65 -8.13 -15.68
C ASN A 13 -10.98 -6.79 -15.02
N LEU A 14 -10.28 -6.48 -13.94
CA LEU A 14 -10.51 -5.28 -13.13
C LEU A 14 -9.99 -3.99 -13.77
N THR A 15 -9.24 -4.03 -14.88
CA THR A 15 -8.83 -2.81 -15.59
C THR A 15 -9.98 -2.16 -16.36
N GLN A 16 -11.14 -2.82 -16.40
CA GLN A 16 -12.36 -2.37 -17.05
C GLN A 16 -13.40 -2.04 -15.98
N LEU A 17 -14.34 -1.15 -16.32
CA LEU A 17 -15.58 -0.98 -15.55
C LEU A 17 -16.72 -1.69 -16.29
N PRO A 18 -17.73 -2.21 -15.56
CA PRO A 18 -18.92 -2.75 -16.20
C PRO A 18 -19.58 -1.72 -17.15
N LEU A 19 -19.97 -2.19 -18.35
CA LEU A 19 -20.47 -1.35 -19.45
C LEU A 19 -21.63 -0.42 -19.07
N HIS A 20 -22.44 -0.78 -18.07
CA HIS A 20 -23.57 0.06 -17.61
C HIS A 20 -23.13 1.36 -16.90
N HIS A 21 -21.86 1.47 -16.51
CA HIS A 21 -21.29 2.69 -15.94
C HIS A 21 -20.61 3.60 -16.97
N LEU A 22 -20.47 3.15 -18.21
CA LEU A 22 -19.75 3.86 -19.27
C LEU A 22 -20.75 4.46 -20.26
N ARG A 23 -21.26 5.66 -19.96
CA ARG A 23 -21.99 6.47 -20.96
C ARG A 23 -21.03 7.30 -21.83
N ASP A 24 -19.87 7.63 -21.29
CA ASP A 24 -18.75 8.24 -22.00
C ASP A 24 -17.95 7.18 -22.79
N HIS A 25 -17.59 7.48 -24.05
CA HIS A 25 -16.79 6.61 -24.92
C HIS A 25 -15.30 6.57 -24.56
N ARG A 26 -14.81 7.40 -23.63
CA ARG A 26 -13.42 7.39 -23.18
C ARG A 26 -13.12 6.09 -22.42
N ALA A 27 -12.03 5.43 -22.81
CA ALA A 27 -11.57 4.20 -22.15
C ALA A 27 -11.30 4.42 -20.63
N PRO A 28 -11.57 3.45 -19.75
CA PRO A 28 -11.27 3.59 -18.33
C PRO A 28 -9.77 3.70 -18.06
N ILE A 29 -9.41 4.44 -17.01
CA ILE A 29 -8.05 4.46 -16.47
C ILE A 29 -8.03 3.61 -15.20
N CYS A 30 -7.08 2.68 -15.13
CA CYS A 30 -6.88 1.84 -13.96
C CYS A 30 -5.50 2.08 -13.36
N VAL A 31 -5.44 2.24 -12.04
CA VAL A 31 -4.21 2.40 -11.26
C VAL A 31 -4.06 1.21 -10.33
N GLU A 32 -2.98 0.45 -10.47
CA GLU A 32 -2.60 -0.64 -9.58
C GLU A 32 -1.49 -0.16 -8.64
N ILE A 33 -1.73 -0.18 -7.32
CA ILE A 33 -0.79 0.24 -6.28
C ILE A 33 -0.46 -0.94 -5.38
N LYS A 34 0.83 -1.22 -5.12
CA LYS A 34 1.27 -2.11 -4.03
C LYS A 34 1.65 -1.25 -2.82
N PRO A 35 0.76 -1.03 -1.84
CA PRO A 35 0.92 0.01 -0.84
C PRO A 35 1.96 -0.34 0.24
N LYS A 36 2.28 -1.62 0.41
CA LYS A 36 3.20 -2.14 1.44
C LYS A 36 2.67 -1.93 2.87
N CYS A 37 3.53 -2.13 3.87
CA CYS A 37 3.16 -2.11 5.29
C CYS A 37 2.94 -0.68 5.79
N GLY A 38 1.72 -0.35 6.20
CA GLY A 38 1.28 1.00 6.59
C GLY A 38 1.57 1.41 8.04
N PHE A 39 2.23 0.57 8.84
CA PHE A 39 2.55 0.85 10.24
C PHE A 39 4.02 0.55 10.58
N LEU A 40 4.48 1.13 11.69
CA LEU A 40 5.76 0.77 12.34
C LEU A 40 5.52 -0.31 13.40
N PRO A 41 6.34 -1.36 13.45
CA PRO A 41 6.19 -2.41 14.45
C PRO A 41 6.37 -1.83 15.87
N PHE A 42 5.51 -2.27 16.79
CA PHE A 42 5.40 -1.75 18.16
C PHE A 42 5.64 -2.83 19.24
N SER A 43 5.67 -4.11 18.86
CA SER A 43 5.94 -5.25 19.74
C SER A 43 7.14 -5.05 20.67
N ARG A 44 7.08 -5.55 21.90
CA ARG A 44 8.22 -5.56 22.84
C ARG A 44 9.35 -6.50 22.39
N ASN A 45 9.08 -7.44 21.48
CA ASN A 45 10.05 -8.40 20.97
C ASN A 45 11.09 -7.80 20.00
N ILE A 46 10.89 -6.56 19.54
CA ILE A 46 11.79 -5.89 18.60
C ILE A 46 13.13 -5.59 19.29
N THR A 47 14.22 -6.15 18.77
CA THR A 47 15.58 -5.97 19.31
C THR A 47 16.31 -4.73 18.76
N LYS A 48 15.92 -4.23 17.58
CA LYS A 48 16.57 -3.10 16.91
C LYS A 48 15.68 -1.87 16.89
N GLU A 49 16.07 -0.82 17.63
CA GLU A 49 15.29 0.41 17.80
C GLU A 49 14.93 1.11 16.48
N CYS A 50 15.77 1.02 15.44
CA CYS A 50 15.46 1.61 14.14
C CYS A 50 14.15 1.10 13.52
N LYS A 51 13.71 -0.12 13.83
CA LYS A 51 12.44 -0.68 13.35
C LYS A 51 11.23 0.09 13.89
N ARG A 52 11.36 0.73 15.06
CA ARG A 52 10.31 1.60 15.66
C ARG A 52 10.29 3.02 15.12
N LYS A 53 11.25 3.36 14.25
CA LYS A 53 11.47 4.72 13.72
C LYS A 53 11.32 4.78 12.21
N VAL A 54 11.77 3.75 11.50
CA VAL A 54 11.81 3.71 10.04
C VAL A 54 11.04 2.51 9.54
N CYS A 55 10.17 2.72 8.56
CA CYS A 55 9.32 1.65 8.06
C CYS A 55 10.10 0.62 7.26
N ARG A 56 9.55 -0.60 7.20
CA ARG A 56 10.16 -1.74 6.51
C ARG A 56 10.45 -1.46 5.04
N PHE A 57 9.60 -0.68 4.36
CA PHE A 57 9.80 -0.30 2.96
C PHE A 57 11.03 0.59 2.79
N CYS A 58 11.12 1.68 3.55
CA CYS A 58 12.24 2.62 3.47
C CYS A 58 13.58 1.94 3.79
N MET A 59 13.65 1.11 4.85
CA MET A 59 14.88 0.33 5.12
C MET A 59 15.23 -0.61 3.96
N HIS A 60 14.24 -1.27 3.37
CA HIS A 60 14.44 -2.21 2.27
C HIS A 60 14.88 -1.54 0.97
N GLN A 61 14.54 -0.26 0.73
CA GLN A 61 15.01 0.48 -0.44
C GLN A 61 16.54 0.51 -0.51
N HIS A 62 17.21 0.81 0.63
CA HIS A 62 18.67 0.78 0.72
C HIS A 62 19.25 -0.60 0.38
N TYR A 63 18.67 -1.66 0.93
CA TYR A 63 19.11 -3.03 0.64
C TYR A 63 18.88 -3.43 -0.83
N LYS A 64 17.75 -3.04 -1.44
CA LYS A 64 17.46 -3.33 -2.85
C LYS A 64 18.40 -2.59 -3.80
N LEU A 65 18.70 -1.33 -3.52
CA LEU A 65 19.65 -0.52 -4.27
C LEU A 65 21.04 -1.18 -4.26
N ALA A 66 21.51 -1.56 -3.08
CA ALA A 66 22.82 -2.19 -2.89
C ALA A 66 22.97 -3.53 -3.63
N ASN A 67 21.89 -4.29 -3.76
CA ASN A 67 21.87 -5.55 -4.49
C ASN A 67 21.51 -5.38 -5.98
N GLY A 68 21.50 -4.14 -6.50
CA GLY A 68 21.23 -3.86 -7.91
C GLY A 68 19.79 -4.16 -8.37
N LYS A 69 18.86 -4.41 -7.44
CA LYS A 69 17.45 -4.67 -7.80
C LYS A 69 16.78 -3.44 -8.37
N TRP A 70 17.16 -2.26 -7.90
CA TRP A 70 16.74 -0.96 -8.40
C TRP A 70 17.97 -0.07 -8.58
N LYS A 71 17.90 0.87 -9.51
CA LYS A 71 18.97 1.83 -9.79
C LYS A 71 18.87 3.08 -8.91
N ARG A 72 17.67 3.37 -8.38
CA ARG A 72 17.36 4.57 -7.58
C ARG A 72 16.50 4.25 -6.37
N LEU A 73 16.64 5.08 -5.33
CA LEU A 73 15.79 5.02 -4.14
C LEU A 73 14.44 5.67 -4.43
N SER A 74 13.36 4.95 -4.12
CA SER A 74 12.03 5.56 -4.09
C SER A 74 11.86 6.39 -2.82
N ARG A 75 11.34 7.61 -2.98
CA ARG A 75 10.96 8.51 -1.87
C ARG A 75 9.57 8.18 -1.29
N TYR A 76 8.88 7.18 -1.85
CA TYR A 76 7.60 6.71 -1.34
C TYR A 76 7.75 6.18 0.09
N CYS A 77 6.82 6.57 0.96
CA CYS A 77 6.69 6.01 2.29
C CYS A 77 5.26 5.49 2.49
N PRO A 78 5.06 4.20 2.81
CA PRO A 78 3.73 3.66 3.10
C PRO A 78 3.00 4.39 4.22
N LEU A 79 3.70 4.84 5.27
CA LEU A 79 3.07 5.56 6.38
C LEU A 79 2.44 6.89 5.94
N ASP A 80 2.93 7.50 4.85
CA ASP A 80 2.32 8.71 4.29
C ASP A 80 1.04 8.38 3.52
N LEU A 81 1.01 7.27 2.78
CA LEU A 81 -0.19 6.80 2.09
C LEU A 81 -1.29 6.35 3.07
N PHE A 82 -0.91 5.64 4.14
CA PHE A 82 -1.84 5.18 5.19
C PHE A 82 -2.12 6.25 6.26
N SER A 83 -1.72 7.49 6.04
CA SER A 83 -1.82 8.53 7.08
C SER A 83 -3.23 9.06 7.30
N GLY A 84 -4.10 9.04 6.28
CA GLY A 84 -5.37 9.77 6.26
C GLY A 84 -5.25 11.28 6.00
N SER A 85 -4.04 11.85 6.05
CA SER A 85 -3.76 13.24 5.68
C SER A 85 -3.65 13.36 4.16
N LYS A 86 -4.56 14.13 3.55
CA LYS A 86 -4.58 14.36 2.10
C LYS A 86 -3.23 14.89 1.58
N GLN A 87 -2.53 15.71 2.36
CA GLN A 87 -1.23 16.26 1.98
C GLN A 87 -0.15 15.17 1.93
N ARG A 88 -0.06 14.34 2.97
CA ARG A 88 0.90 13.22 3.03
C ARG A 88 0.61 12.18 1.95
N MET A 89 -0.66 11.83 1.75
CA MET A 89 -1.08 10.90 0.70
C MET A 89 -0.73 11.43 -0.69
N PHE A 90 -0.95 12.73 -0.94
CA PHE A 90 -0.57 13.38 -2.19
C PHE A 90 0.93 13.25 -2.47
N VAL A 91 1.77 13.55 -1.46
CA VAL A 91 3.23 13.41 -1.58
C VAL A 91 3.64 11.96 -1.81
N ALA A 92 3.00 11.00 -1.13
CA ALA A 92 3.27 9.58 -1.31
C ALA A 92 2.98 9.13 -2.76
N LEU A 93 1.84 9.53 -3.31
CA LEU A 93 1.44 9.21 -4.69
C LEU A 93 2.32 9.92 -5.73
N LYS A 94 2.71 11.18 -5.48
CA LYS A 94 3.69 11.89 -6.31
C LYS A 94 5.01 11.13 -6.35
N ASN A 95 5.52 10.69 -5.20
CA ASN A 95 6.76 9.92 -5.12
C ASN A 95 6.65 8.53 -5.79
N LEU A 96 5.46 7.93 -5.82
CA LEU A 96 5.21 6.69 -6.59
C LEU A 96 5.21 6.94 -8.09
N LEU A 97 4.66 8.06 -8.58
CA LEU A 97 4.75 8.44 -9.99
C LEU A 97 6.19 8.76 -10.41
N GLU A 98 6.95 9.39 -9.51
CA GLU A 98 8.37 9.72 -9.75
C GLU A 98 9.28 8.49 -9.74
N GLU A 99 9.01 7.47 -8.92
CA GLU A 99 9.81 6.23 -8.86
C GLU A 99 8.90 5.01 -8.61
N PRO A 100 8.23 4.49 -9.67
CA PRO A 100 7.17 3.47 -9.57
C PRO A 100 7.65 2.11 -9.09
N GLN A 101 8.85 1.71 -9.51
CA GLN A 101 9.41 0.37 -9.26
C GLN A 101 8.37 -0.72 -9.60
N ASN A 102 8.13 -1.67 -8.69
CA ASN A 102 7.03 -2.64 -8.82
C ASN A 102 5.82 -2.27 -7.95
N ASN A 103 5.70 -0.98 -7.57
CA ASN A 103 4.71 -0.48 -6.63
C ASN A 103 3.57 0.30 -7.30
N LEU A 104 3.71 0.71 -8.56
CA LEU A 104 2.69 1.43 -9.31
C LEU A 104 2.66 0.96 -10.77
N LYS A 105 1.47 0.68 -11.28
CA LYS A 105 1.20 0.51 -12.72
C LYS A 105 -0.07 1.27 -13.11
N ILE A 106 -0.13 1.78 -14.33
CA ILE A 106 -1.31 2.47 -14.86
C ILE A 106 -1.69 1.87 -16.20
N PHE A 107 -2.98 1.62 -16.37
CA PHE A 107 -3.58 1.03 -17.57
C PHE A 107 -4.63 1.96 -18.15
N LYS A 108 -4.82 1.91 -19.47
CA LYS A 108 -5.90 2.58 -20.19
C LYS A 108 -6.60 1.58 -21.08
N GLY A 109 -7.90 1.37 -20.89
CA GLY A 109 -8.66 0.39 -21.66
C GLY A 109 -8.10 -1.04 -21.56
N GLY A 110 -7.39 -1.37 -20.48
CA GLY A 110 -6.74 -2.66 -20.27
C GLY A 110 -5.30 -2.77 -20.78
N GLU A 111 -4.81 -1.77 -21.51
CA GLU A 111 -3.42 -1.73 -21.96
C GLU A 111 -2.53 -1.02 -20.94
N LEU A 112 -1.35 -1.58 -20.66
CA LEU A 112 -0.39 -0.97 -19.75
C LEU A 112 0.26 0.26 -20.40
N ILE A 113 0.03 1.44 -19.81
CA ILE A 113 0.57 2.71 -20.32
C ILE A 113 1.68 3.30 -19.43
N PHE A 114 1.85 2.80 -18.19
CA PHE A 114 2.90 3.28 -17.30
C PHE A 114 3.33 2.20 -16.30
N SER A 115 4.63 1.91 -16.24
CA SER A 115 5.22 1.03 -15.21
C SER A 115 6.70 1.30 -14.91
N CYS A 116 7.34 2.25 -15.62
CA CYS A 116 8.72 2.71 -15.50
C CYS A 116 9.70 1.65 -14.97
N LYS A 117 10.18 0.78 -15.88
CA LYS A 117 11.20 -0.23 -15.58
C LYS A 117 12.63 0.24 -15.89
N ASP A 118 12.78 1.35 -16.60
CA ASP A 118 14.08 1.87 -17.04
C ASP A 118 14.21 3.38 -16.78
N ASP A 119 15.11 3.74 -15.88
CA ASP A 119 15.43 5.12 -15.49
C ASP A 119 15.65 6.05 -16.69
N ALA A 120 16.25 5.55 -17.77
CA ALA A 120 16.55 6.36 -18.96
C ALA A 120 15.28 6.84 -19.69
N LYS A 121 14.16 6.13 -19.51
CA LYS A 121 12.87 6.43 -20.17
C LYS A 121 11.85 7.07 -19.23
N GLN A 122 12.18 7.28 -17.96
CA GLN A 122 11.24 7.76 -16.95
C GLN A 122 10.57 9.09 -17.31
N GLN A 123 11.34 10.07 -17.78
CA GLN A 123 10.78 11.38 -18.17
C GLN A 123 9.88 11.28 -19.41
N LEU A 124 10.25 10.40 -20.36
CA LEU A 124 9.46 10.15 -21.56
C LEU A 124 8.13 9.47 -21.19
N GLU A 125 8.17 8.39 -20.41
CA GLU A 125 6.97 7.69 -19.95
C GLU A 125 6.04 8.59 -19.13
N LEU A 126 6.59 9.49 -18.31
CA LEU A 126 5.78 10.45 -17.54
C LEU A 126 5.10 11.48 -18.47
N ASN A 127 5.80 11.97 -19.49
CA ASN A 127 5.21 12.86 -20.49
C ASN A 127 4.12 12.14 -21.30
N ASP A 128 4.36 10.90 -21.71
CA ASP A 128 3.37 10.08 -22.42
C ASP A 128 2.13 9.83 -21.55
N LEU A 129 2.33 9.51 -20.26
CA LEU A 129 1.24 9.39 -19.29
C LEU A 129 0.41 10.68 -19.21
N ILE A 130 1.05 11.86 -19.14
CA ILE A 130 0.34 13.14 -19.15
C ILE A 130 -0.51 13.28 -20.41
N GLN A 131 -0.01 12.89 -21.59
CA GLN A 131 -0.80 12.92 -22.83
C GLN A 131 -2.00 11.98 -22.76
N HIS A 132 -1.84 10.78 -22.20
CA HIS A 132 -2.95 9.86 -22.00
C HIS A 132 -4.02 10.40 -21.04
N LEU A 133 -3.61 11.15 -20.00
CA LEU A 133 -4.49 11.68 -18.96
C LEU A 133 -5.17 13.00 -19.34
N ARG A 134 -4.55 13.85 -20.16
CA ARG A 134 -5.10 15.17 -20.57
C ARG A 134 -6.58 15.16 -20.97
N PRO A 135 -7.06 14.20 -21.80
CA PRO A 135 -8.47 14.15 -22.17
C PRO A 135 -9.44 13.96 -20.99
N TYR A 136 -8.98 13.42 -19.86
CA TYR A 136 -9.79 13.16 -18.67
C TYR A 136 -9.86 14.38 -17.73
N PHE A 137 -8.90 15.31 -17.86
CA PHE A 137 -8.78 16.49 -17.01
C PHE A 137 -8.76 17.78 -17.86
N PRO A 138 -9.86 18.14 -18.57
CA PRO A 138 -9.97 19.44 -19.25
C PRO A 138 -9.93 20.63 -18.28
N HIS A 139 -9.58 21.81 -18.80
CA HIS A 139 -9.48 23.04 -18.00
C HIS A 139 -10.85 23.55 -17.59
N SER A 140 -10.97 23.97 -16.35
CA SER A 140 -12.20 24.58 -15.82
C SER A 140 -12.46 26.00 -16.32
N ASN A 141 -11.47 26.70 -16.90
CA ASN A 141 -11.61 28.10 -17.34
C ASN A 141 -11.43 28.23 -18.85
N GLY A 142 -12.53 28.23 -19.60
CA GLY A 142 -12.60 28.35 -21.07
C GLY A 142 -12.20 29.72 -21.67
N LEU A 143 -11.38 30.53 -20.99
CA LEU A 143 -10.97 31.86 -21.48
C LEU A 143 -9.54 31.95 -22.04
N TYR A 144 -8.74 30.89 -21.93
CA TYR A 144 -7.39 30.86 -22.51
C TYR A 144 -7.19 29.59 -23.34
N ASN A 145 -6.89 29.75 -24.63
CA ASN A 145 -6.53 28.68 -25.58
C ASN A 145 -5.16 28.03 -25.28
N GLY A 146 -4.67 28.08 -24.04
CA GLY A 146 -3.42 27.45 -23.61
C GLY A 146 -3.62 25.99 -23.25
N HIS A 147 -2.63 25.14 -23.50
CA HIS A 147 -2.62 23.77 -22.99
C HIS A 147 -2.36 23.76 -21.47
N GLN A 148 -2.97 22.81 -20.72
CA GLN A 148 -2.78 22.76 -19.27
C GLN A 148 -1.35 22.32 -19.01
N PRO A 149 -0.68 22.96 -18.03
CA PRO A 149 0.60 22.45 -17.55
C PRO A 149 0.44 20.99 -17.14
N GLY A 150 1.33 20.10 -17.61
CA GLY A 150 1.25 18.67 -17.28
C GLY A 150 1.25 18.39 -15.78
N LYS A 151 1.89 19.27 -15.00
CA LYS A 151 1.85 19.26 -13.53
C LYS A 151 0.43 19.42 -12.96
N ALA A 152 -0.42 20.24 -13.56
CA ALA A 152 -1.81 20.40 -13.13
C ALA A 152 -2.62 19.12 -13.35
N VAL A 153 -2.47 18.51 -14.53
CA VAL A 153 -3.10 17.21 -14.87
C VAL A 153 -2.70 16.11 -13.89
N LEU A 154 -1.41 16.00 -13.57
CA LEU A 154 -0.92 15.02 -12.58
C LEU A 154 -1.47 15.31 -11.17
N ASN A 155 -1.56 16.58 -10.77
CA ASN A 155 -2.10 16.94 -9.47
C ASN A 155 -3.57 16.55 -9.34
N GLU A 156 -4.40 16.84 -10.35
CA GLU A 156 -5.82 16.44 -10.38
C GLU A 156 -5.96 14.91 -10.37
N PHE A 157 -5.14 14.20 -11.16
CA PHE A 157 -5.11 12.74 -11.17
C PHE A 157 -4.77 12.15 -9.79
N ILE A 158 -3.76 12.69 -9.10
CA ILE A 158 -3.42 12.28 -7.73
C ILE A 158 -4.59 12.55 -6.77
N GLN A 159 -5.29 13.68 -6.91
CA GLN A 159 -6.45 14.00 -6.06
C GLN A 159 -7.62 13.02 -6.25
N VAL A 160 -7.85 12.55 -7.49
CA VAL A 160 -8.85 11.50 -7.77
C VAL A 160 -8.47 10.19 -7.10
N ILE A 161 -7.20 9.77 -7.20
CA ILE A 161 -6.70 8.57 -6.52
C ILE A 161 -6.84 8.69 -5.00
N CYS A 162 -6.45 9.82 -4.41
CA CYS A 162 -6.62 10.08 -2.98
C CYS A 162 -8.08 9.96 -2.55
N SER A 163 -9.00 10.55 -3.32
CA SER A 163 -10.44 10.50 -3.02
C SER A 163 -10.98 9.07 -3.06
N ALA A 164 -10.60 8.28 -4.08
CA ALA A 164 -10.99 6.87 -4.18
C ALA A 164 -10.39 6.00 -3.06
N LEU A 165 -9.16 6.27 -2.62
CA LEU A 165 -8.53 5.55 -1.51
C LEU A 165 -9.18 5.88 -0.15
N LEU A 166 -9.74 7.09 0.00
CA LEU A 166 -10.40 7.55 1.22
C LEU A 166 -11.92 7.29 1.24
N SER A 167 -12.52 6.97 0.10
CA SER A 167 -13.96 6.69 0.04
C SER A 167 -14.34 5.46 0.87
N GLY A 168 -15.40 5.59 1.67
CA GLY A 168 -16.06 4.44 2.29
C GLY A 168 -17.08 3.87 1.31
N GLY A 169 -17.19 2.54 1.22
CA GLY A 169 -18.34 1.93 0.53
C GLY A 169 -19.61 2.12 1.35
N ASP A 170 -20.77 2.33 0.69
CA ASP A 170 -22.13 2.49 1.26
C ASP A 170 -22.63 1.25 2.02
N SER A 171 -21.82 0.74 2.94
CA SER A 171 -22.13 -0.45 3.72
C SER A 171 -22.68 -0.04 5.07
N ASN A 172 -24.01 0.09 5.14
CA ASN A 172 -24.80 -0.02 6.37
C ASN A 172 -24.64 -1.43 6.98
N ARG A 173 -23.43 -1.78 7.44
CA ARG A 173 -23.20 -2.99 8.22
C ARG A 173 -22.78 -2.57 9.62
N SER A 174 -23.77 -2.56 10.50
CA SER A 174 -23.66 -2.47 11.95
C SER A 174 -22.86 -3.67 12.49
N GLY A 175 -21.53 -3.57 12.43
CA GLY A 175 -20.62 -4.33 13.29
C GLY A 175 -20.15 -3.41 14.40
N GLU A 176 -20.24 -3.85 15.66
CA GLU A 176 -19.75 -3.08 16.80
C GLU A 176 -18.27 -2.67 16.60
N PRO A 177 -17.91 -1.43 16.96
CA PRO A 177 -16.57 -0.92 16.75
C PRO A 177 -15.60 -1.56 17.75
N ARG A 178 -14.73 -2.46 17.26
CA ARG A 178 -13.45 -2.66 17.95
C ARG A 178 -12.67 -1.36 17.81
N LYS A 179 -12.52 -0.60 18.90
CA LYS A 179 -11.58 0.53 18.99
C LYS A 179 -10.21 -0.03 18.62
N VAL A 180 -9.71 0.28 17.42
CA VAL A 180 -8.31 0.02 17.09
C VAL A 180 -7.50 0.95 18.01
N HIS A 181 -6.90 0.39 19.05
CA HIS A 181 -5.92 1.09 19.87
C HIS A 181 -4.68 1.32 18.99
N LEU A 182 -4.72 2.38 18.18
CA LEU A 182 -3.56 2.94 17.47
C LEU A 182 -2.59 3.65 18.44
N SER A 183 -2.85 3.63 19.76
CA SER A 183 -2.15 4.47 20.75
C SER A 183 -0.67 4.15 20.91
N GLU A 184 -0.20 2.98 20.44
CA GLU A 184 1.21 2.56 20.61
C GLU A 184 2.08 2.75 19.37
N SER A 185 1.52 2.92 18.17
CA SER A 185 2.31 3.06 16.94
C SER A 185 2.56 4.52 16.59
N LYS A 186 3.84 4.91 16.44
CA LYS A 186 4.20 6.26 15.94
C LYS A 186 3.62 6.46 14.52
N PRO A 187 2.94 7.58 14.23
CA PRO A 187 2.24 7.80 12.95
C PRO A 187 3.16 8.26 11.81
N HIS A 188 4.47 8.42 12.07
CA HIS A 188 5.43 9.00 11.13
C HIS A 188 6.71 8.16 11.07
N CYS A 189 7.20 7.96 9.84
CA CYS A 189 8.45 7.28 9.54
C CYS A 189 9.58 8.31 9.40
N GLU A 190 10.68 8.13 10.12
CA GLU A 190 11.81 9.08 10.11
C GLU A 190 12.51 9.22 8.76
N ALA A 191 12.38 8.22 7.88
CA ALA A 191 12.89 8.26 6.51
C ALA A 191 11.88 8.83 5.49
N SER A 192 10.68 9.24 5.93
CA SER A 192 9.75 9.95 5.05
C SER A 192 10.34 11.33 4.70
N PRO A 193 10.26 11.75 3.42
CA PRO A 193 10.65 13.10 3.02
C PRO A 193 9.64 14.18 3.47
N PHE A 194 8.49 13.80 4.03
CA PHE A 194 7.48 14.76 4.45
C PHE A 194 7.97 15.54 5.69
N PRO A 195 7.99 16.89 5.66
CA PRO A 195 8.55 17.70 6.74
C PRO A 195 7.86 17.45 8.09
N ARG A 196 8.65 17.20 9.14
CA ARG A 196 8.12 16.99 10.50
C ARG A 196 7.47 18.24 11.08
N ASP A 197 7.93 19.42 10.68
CA ASP A 197 7.43 20.69 11.24
C ASP A 197 5.98 20.99 10.83
N LEU A 198 5.56 20.50 9.66
CA LEU A 198 4.18 20.59 9.20
C LEU A 198 3.22 19.69 9.99
N LEU A 199 3.74 18.68 10.71
CA LEU A 199 2.94 17.81 11.60
C LEU A 199 2.64 18.49 12.95
N ARG A 200 3.43 19.50 13.34
CA ARG A 200 3.31 20.18 14.64
C ARG A 200 2.26 21.30 14.66
N ASN A 201 1.96 21.87 13.50
CA ASN A 201 1.04 23.00 13.37
C ASN A 201 -0.38 22.52 13.01
N GLY A 202 -1.09 21.97 13.99
CA GLY A 202 -2.57 21.97 13.98
C GLY A 202 -3.30 21.05 13.00
N GLU A 203 -2.65 20.09 12.33
CA GLU A 203 -3.43 19.00 11.71
C GLU A 203 -4.06 18.17 12.83
N HIS A 204 -5.39 18.26 12.99
CA HIS A 204 -6.15 17.18 13.62
C HIS A 204 -5.63 15.88 13.01
N PHE A 205 -5.10 14.95 13.81
CA PHE A 205 -4.67 13.64 13.33
C PHE A 205 -5.83 13.01 12.55
N THR A 206 -5.81 13.15 11.23
CA THR A 206 -6.87 12.68 10.36
C THR A 206 -6.64 11.19 10.19
N SER A 207 -7.27 10.39 11.03
CA SER A 207 -7.23 8.94 10.86
C SER A 207 -7.89 8.55 9.55
N LEU A 208 -7.42 7.49 8.90
CA LEU A 208 -8.10 6.90 7.75
C LEU A 208 -9.59 6.68 8.06
N PRO A 209 -10.51 7.01 7.12
CA PRO A 209 -11.92 6.68 7.27
C PRO A 209 -12.08 5.17 7.48
N LYS A 210 -12.83 4.75 8.50
CA LYS A 210 -12.90 3.35 8.94
C LYS A 210 -13.30 2.38 7.82
N ASP A 211 -14.17 2.83 6.92
CA ASP A 211 -14.70 2.02 5.83
C ASP A 211 -13.87 2.07 4.54
N SER A 212 -12.82 2.89 4.51
CA SER A 212 -11.90 2.98 3.38
C SER A 212 -11.10 1.69 3.17
N VAL A 213 -10.70 1.45 1.93
CA VAL A 213 -9.87 0.28 1.57
C VAL A 213 -8.56 0.26 2.36
N LEU A 214 -7.94 1.43 2.57
CA LEU A 214 -6.68 1.56 3.29
C LEU A 214 -6.85 1.22 4.77
N ALA A 215 -7.94 1.67 5.42
CA ALA A 215 -8.20 1.33 6.82
C ALA A 215 -8.40 -0.18 7.01
N LYS A 216 -9.18 -0.82 6.12
CA LYS A 216 -9.43 -2.26 6.14
C LYS A 216 -8.14 -3.07 5.93
N ILE A 217 -7.33 -2.69 4.95
CA ILE A 217 -6.02 -3.31 4.71
C ILE A 217 -5.11 -3.13 5.93
N LEU A 218 -5.01 -1.92 6.48
CA LEU A 218 -4.16 -1.63 7.63
C LEU A 218 -4.55 -2.49 8.85
N GLN A 219 -5.85 -2.66 9.13
CA GLN A 219 -6.32 -3.52 10.21
C GLN A 219 -5.85 -4.97 10.05
N VAL A 220 -5.89 -5.52 8.83
CA VAL A 220 -5.40 -6.88 8.57
C VAL A 220 -3.88 -6.95 8.66
N GLN A 221 -3.15 -5.93 8.20
CA GLN A 221 -1.70 -5.85 8.35
C GLN A 221 -1.27 -5.84 9.82
N MET A 222 -2.06 -5.22 10.70
CA MET A 222 -1.80 -5.13 12.14
C MET A 222 -2.03 -6.44 12.91
N LEU A 223 -2.54 -7.50 12.25
CA LEU A 223 -2.50 -8.86 12.84
C LEU A 223 -1.06 -9.33 13.10
N ASP A 224 -0.06 -8.77 12.40
CA ASP A 224 1.35 -8.90 12.79
C ASP A 224 1.67 -7.95 13.96
N ASN A 225 1.21 -8.34 15.14
CA ASN A 225 1.37 -7.56 16.37
C ASN A 225 2.64 -7.91 17.16
N LEU A 226 3.34 -9.00 16.81
CA LEU A 226 4.56 -9.46 17.48
C LEU A 226 5.84 -9.10 16.70
N ASP A 227 5.73 -8.66 15.44
CA ASP A 227 6.82 -8.57 14.48
C ASP A 227 7.46 -9.96 14.19
N ILE A 228 8.16 -10.10 13.07
CA ILE A 228 8.83 -11.37 12.72
C ILE A 228 9.82 -11.84 13.79
N GLU A 229 10.41 -10.92 14.57
CA GLU A 229 11.27 -11.27 15.72
C GLU A 229 10.50 -11.97 16.85
N GLY A 230 9.23 -11.62 17.07
CA GLY A 230 8.36 -12.31 18.04
C GLY A 230 7.65 -13.54 17.45
N ILE A 231 7.40 -13.56 16.14
CA ILE A 231 6.76 -14.70 15.46
C ILE A 231 7.72 -15.88 15.26
N TYR A 232 8.99 -15.62 14.97
CA TYR A 232 9.94 -16.70 14.65
C TYR A 232 10.13 -17.74 15.78
N PRO A 233 10.19 -17.36 17.07
CA PRO A 233 10.17 -18.33 18.17
C PRO A 233 8.88 -19.18 18.22
N LEU A 234 7.72 -18.58 17.95
CA LEU A 234 6.44 -19.31 17.90
C LEU A 234 6.39 -20.29 16.74
N TYR A 235 6.89 -19.86 15.56
CA TYR A 235 7.08 -20.77 14.43
C TYR A 235 7.95 -21.97 14.81
N LYS A 236 9.08 -21.76 15.51
CA LYS A 236 9.93 -22.86 15.97
C LYS A 236 9.23 -23.79 16.96
N ARG A 237 8.35 -23.29 17.82
CA ARG A 237 7.50 -24.11 18.71
C ARG A 237 6.57 -25.01 17.90
N VAL A 238 5.91 -24.46 16.87
CA VAL A 238 5.04 -25.23 15.97
C VAL A 238 5.83 -26.31 15.23
N GLU A 239 7.01 -25.98 14.69
CA GLU A 239 7.87 -26.96 14.01
C GLU A 239 8.28 -28.10 14.93
N GLN A 240 8.71 -27.81 16.16
CA GLN A 240 9.08 -28.84 17.14
C GLN A 240 7.90 -29.77 17.45
N TYR A 241 6.70 -29.22 17.61
CA TYR A 241 5.49 -30.01 17.81
C TYR A 241 5.16 -30.87 16.60
N LEU A 242 5.30 -30.35 15.38
CA LEU A 242 5.03 -31.09 14.15
C LEU A 242 6.09 -32.14 13.81
N GLU A 243 7.34 -31.95 14.27
CA GLU A 243 8.38 -32.98 14.20
C GLU A 243 8.00 -34.20 15.05
N GLU A 244 7.43 -33.99 16.25
CA GLU A 244 6.97 -35.05 17.14
C GLU A 244 5.61 -35.65 16.70
N PHE A 245 4.69 -34.80 16.22
CA PHE A 245 3.33 -35.18 15.82
C PHE A 245 3.00 -34.77 14.36
N PRO A 246 3.60 -35.40 13.33
CA PRO A 246 3.41 -34.97 11.93
C PRO A 246 1.97 -34.98 11.43
N ARG A 247 1.11 -35.87 11.97
CA ARG A 247 -0.30 -35.99 11.59
C ARG A 247 -1.14 -34.78 12.01
N GLU A 248 -0.69 -34.03 13.00
CA GLU A 248 -1.39 -32.88 13.55
C GLU A 248 -1.38 -31.67 12.60
N ARG A 249 -0.51 -31.66 11.58
CA ARG A 249 -0.43 -30.58 10.59
C ARG A 249 -1.78 -30.28 9.93
N ASN A 250 -2.55 -31.33 9.63
CA ASN A 250 -3.89 -31.22 9.06
C ASN A 250 -4.90 -30.70 10.08
N ARG A 251 -4.85 -31.18 11.34
CA ARG A 251 -5.72 -30.70 12.43
C ARG A 251 -5.50 -29.21 12.71
N LEU A 252 -4.24 -28.77 12.69
CA LEU A 252 -3.85 -27.37 12.92
C LEU A 252 -4.08 -26.46 11.69
N GLN A 253 -4.61 -27.01 10.60
CA GLN A 253 -4.92 -26.30 9.36
C GLN A 253 -3.73 -25.48 8.82
N ILE A 254 -2.50 -26.00 8.91
CA ILE A 254 -1.29 -25.28 8.46
C ILE A 254 -1.38 -24.91 6.98
N ASP A 255 -1.84 -25.85 6.14
CA ASP A 255 -1.98 -25.67 4.69
C ASP A 255 -3.44 -25.51 4.24
N GLY A 256 -4.34 -25.26 5.19
CA GLY A 256 -5.78 -25.22 4.96
C GLY A 256 -6.49 -26.52 5.36
N PRO A 257 -7.79 -26.67 5.03
CA PRO A 257 -8.60 -25.72 4.25
C PRO A 257 -8.83 -24.40 5.01
N TYR A 258 -8.88 -23.28 4.28
CA TYR A 258 -9.10 -21.94 4.83
C TYR A 258 -10.61 -21.64 4.98
N ASN A 259 -11.26 -22.39 5.86
CA ASN A 259 -12.70 -22.32 6.13
C ASN A 259 -13.03 -21.45 7.37
N GLU A 260 -14.27 -21.52 7.86
CA GLU A 260 -14.72 -20.76 9.03
C GLU A 260 -13.92 -21.07 10.30
N SER A 261 -13.52 -22.33 10.53
CA SER A 261 -12.68 -22.74 11.67
C SER A 261 -11.29 -22.07 11.63
N PHE A 262 -10.69 -21.99 10.44
CA PHE A 262 -9.43 -21.26 10.27
C PHE A 262 -9.63 -19.77 10.60
N MET A 263 -10.72 -19.18 10.10
CA MET A 263 -11.04 -17.77 10.38
C MET A 263 -11.32 -17.51 11.86
N ASP A 264 -11.94 -18.45 12.57
CA ASP A 264 -12.16 -18.38 14.01
C ASP A 264 -10.83 -18.34 14.76
N THR A 265 -9.91 -19.26 14.42
CA THR A 265 -8.54 -19.30 14.96
C THR A 265 -7.80 -17.97 14.76
N VAL A 266 -7.88 -17.39 13.55
CA VAL A 266 -7.25 -16.09 13.24
C VAL A 266 -7.88 -14.94 14.05
N LYS A 267 -9.20 -14.94 14.25
CA LYS A 267 -9.93 -13.85 14.91
C LYS A 267 -9.88 -13.91 16.43
N ASN A 268 -9.85 -15.11 17.00
CA ASN A 268 -9.99 -15.38 18.43
C ASN A 268 -8.69 -15.86 19.09
N CYS A 269 -7.56 -15.81 18.39
CA CYS A 269 -6.25 -16.08 18.98
C CYS A 269 -6.03 -15.19 20.23
N PRO A 270 -5.64 -15.76 21.38
CA PRO A 270 -5.39 -15.01 22.62
C PRO A 270 -4.36 -13.88 22.44
N ALA A 271 -4.46 -12.88 23.31
CA ALA A 271 -3.52 -11.74 23.32
C ALA A 271 -2.18 -12.10 23.98
N GLU A 272 -2.20 -12.97 24.99
CA GLU A 272 -1.04 -13.38 25.78
C GLU A 272 -0.65 -14.83 25.43
N ASP A 273 0.65 -15.12 25.49
CA ASP A 273 1.21 -16.46 25.24
C ASP A 273 0.99 -17.35 26.47
N ASP A 274 0.12 -18.35 26.34
CA ASP A 274 -0.15 -19.36 27.37
C ASP A 274 0.81 -20.56 27.30
N GLY A 275 1.79 -20.53 26.39
CA GLY A 275 2.74 -21.61 26.16
C GLY A 275 2.23 -22.73 25.24
N SER A 276 0.95 -22.72 24.85
CA SER A 276 0.35 -23.76 24.00
C SER A 276 0.87 -23.75 22.56
N VAL A 277 0.65 -24.86 21.85
CA VAL A 277 0.86 -24.93 20.40
C VAL A 277 -0.27 -24.19 19.66
N GLU A 278 -1.49 -24.22 20.19
CA GLU A 278 -2.66 -23.53 19.65
C GLU A 278 -2.43 -22.01 19.57
N TYR A 279 -1.88 -21.40 20.62
CA TYR A 279 -1.49 -19.99 20.61
C TYR A 279 -0.43 -19.71 19.53
N ALA A 280 0.61 -20.54 19.46
CA ALA A 280 1.69 -20.37 18.49
C ALA A 280 1.17 -20.49 17.04
N VAL A 281 0.30 -21.46 16.78
CA VAL A 281 -0.38 -21.65 15.48
C VAL A 281 -1.27 -20.46 15.16
N GLY A 282 -2.07 -19.98 16.11
CA GLY A 282 -2.92 -18.79 15.94
C GLY A 282 -2.12 -17.56 15.54
N LYS A 283 -0.99 -17.30 16.22
CA LYS A 283 -0.09 -16.18 15.89
C LYS A 283 0.61 -16.35 14.54
N VAL A 284 1.03 -17.57 14.21
CA VAL A 284 1.61 -17.87 12.89
C VAL A 284 0.58 -17.63 11.77
N HIS A 285 -0.67 -18.04 11.95
CA HIS A 285 -1.75 -17.79 10.98
C HIS A 285 -2.06 -16.30 10.86
N GLN A 286 -2.18 -15.57 11.97
CA GLN A 286 -2.32 -14.12 11.99
C GLN A 286 -1.19 -13.42 11.21
N TYR A 287 0.06 -13.85 11.42
CA TYR A 287 1.22 -13.33 10.69
C TYR A 287 1.13 -13.59 9.19
N ARG A 288 0.75 -14.80 8.75
CA ARG A 288 0.63 -15.13 7.32
C ARG A 288 -0.47 -14.32 6.63
N VAL A 289 -1.60 -14.12 7.30
CA VAL A 289 -2.68 -13.26 6.82
C VAL A 289 -2.20 -11.80 6.73
N ALA A 290 -1.50 -11.29 7.74
CA ALA A 290 -0.91 -9.96 7.72
C ALA A 290 0.11 -9.79 6.59
N MET A 291 0.98 -10.77 6.37
CA MET A 291 1.98 -10.75 5.30
C MET A 291 1.34 -10.76 3.91
N THR A 292 0.18 -11.40 3.75
CA THR A 292 -0.64 -11.34 2.53
C THR A 292 -1.13 -9.90 2.30
N ALA A 293 -1.72 -9.27 3.32
CA ALA A 293 -2.16 -7.88 3.24
C ALA A 293 -1.02 -6.85 3.06
N LYS A 294 0.20 -7.15 3.52
CA LYS A 294 1.39 -6.30 3.29
C LYS A 294 1.91 -6.37 1.85
N ASP A 295 1.56 -7.41 1.10
CA ASP A 295 2.00 -7.63 -0.28
C ASP A 295 0.88 -7.56 -1.33
N CYS A 296 -0.36 -7.35 -0.92
CA CYS A 296 -1.51 -7.16 -1.80
C CYS A 296 -1.36 -5.94 -2.72
N SER A 297 -2.20 -5.88 -3.76
CA SER A 297 -2.36 -4.71 -4.63
C SER A 297 -3.75 -4.10 -4.46
N ILE A 298 -3.85 -2.79 -4.65
CA ILE A 298 -5.12 -2.07 -4.75
C ILE A 298 -5.27 -1.65 -6.22
N MET A 299 -6.36 -2.02 -6.87
CA MET A 299 -6.73 -1.50 -8.18
C MET A 299 -7.84 -0.47 -8.04
N ILE A 300 -7.63 0.69 -8.63
CA ILE A 300 -8.60 1.78 -8.72
C ILE A 300 -8.87 2.03 -10.19
N THR A 301 -10.06 1.68 -10.64
CA THR A 301 -10.47 1.88 -12.03
C THR A 301 -11.52 2.97 -12.06
N PHE A 302 -11.26 4.03 -12.79
CA PHE A 302 -12.16 5.17 -12.91
C PHE A 302 -12.45 5.54 -14.36
N ALA A 303 -13.66 6.03 -14.59
CA ALA A 303 -14.11 6.56 -15.86
C ALA A 303 -14.85 7.90 -15.65
N PRO A 304 -14.82 8.81 -16.63
CA PRO A 304 -15.56 10.06 -16.54
C PRO A 304 -17.07 9.83 -16.41
N CYS A 305 -17.74 10.68 -15.64
CA CYS A 305 -19.19 10.81 -15.66
C CYS A 305 -19.59 11.84 -16.74
N GLU A 306 -20.69 11.63 -17.46
CA GLU A 306 -21.24 12.67 -18.35
C GLU A 306 -21.73 13.88 -17.56
N GLU A 307 -21.52 15.08 -18.10
CA GLU A 307 -22.18 16.31 -17.66
C GLU A 307 -23.61 16.30 -18.21
N ASN A 308 -24.62 16.15 -17.36
CA ASN A 308 -25.99 16.44 -17.79
C ASN A 308 -26.12 17.96 -18.01
N GLU A 309 -26.31 18.39 -19.27
CA GLU A 309 -26.45 19.79 -19.67
C GLU A 309 -27.60 20.55 -18.95
N GLU A 310 -28.55 19.85 -18.31
CA GLU A 310 -29.75 20.45 -17.75
C GLU A 310 -29.67 20.94 -16.28
N HIS A 311 -28.58 20.72 -15.53
CA HIS A 311 -28.56 21.08 -14.09
C HIS A 311 -27.25 21.76 -13.67
N GLN A 312 -27.08 23.02 -14.08
CA GLN A 312 -25.97 23.91 -13.69
C GLN A 312 -26.02 24.43 -12.23
N LEU A 313 -26.86 23.87 -11.34
CA LEU A 313 -27.09 24.43 -10.00
C LEU A 313 -26.78 23.51 -8.80
N ASN A 314 -26.09 22.39 -8.98
CA ASN A 314 -25.60 21.59 -7.85
C ASN A 314 -24.07 21.53 -7.82
N LEU A 315 -23.46 22.21 -6.84
CA LEU A 315 -22.09 21.96 -6.42
C LEU A 315 -21.98 20.50 -5.93
N GLU A 316 -20.91 19.81 -6.35
CA GLU A 316 -20.47 18.48 -5.88
C GLU A 316 -21.07 17.22 -6.54
N LYS A 317 -21.27 17.20 -7.86
CA LYS A 317 -21.29 15.88 -8.56
C LYS A 317 -19.86 15.37 -8.81
N PRO A 318 -19.55 14.10 -8.52
CA PRO A 318 -18.22 13.54 -8.79
C PRO A 318 -17.97 13.45 -10.30
N ARG A 319 -16.86 14.05 -10.75
CA ARG A 319 -16.40 14.06 -12.16
C ARG A 319 -16.09 12.66 -12.70
N PHE A 320 -15.84 11.70 -11.81
CA PHE A 320 -15.49 10.33 -12.14
C PHE A 320 -16.32 9.36 -11.32
N THR A 321 -16.74 8.28 -11.96
CA THR A 321 -17.14 7.05 -11.27
C THR A 321 -15.91 6.16 -11.13
N TYR A 322 -15.82 5.41 -10.04
CA TYR A 322 -14.70 4.52 -9.80
C TYR A 322 -15.09 3.25 -9.05
N SER A 323 -14.27 2.20 -9.24
CA SER A 323 -14.31 0.96 -8.48
C SER A 323 -12.95 0.72 -7.85
N VAL A 324 -12.95 0.25 -6.60
CA VAL A 324 -11.75 -0.10 -5.84
C VAL A 324 -11.79 -1.59 -5.52
N SER A 325 -10.72 -2.29 -5.89
CA SER A 325 -10.57 -3.74 -5.69
C SER A 325 -9.22 -4.08 -5.08
N ILE A 326 -9.13 -5.23 -4.40
CA ILE A 326 -7.89 -5.74 -3.82
C ILE A 326 -7.48 -7.02 -4.57
N LEU A 327 -6.20 -7.14 -4.89
CA LEU A 327 -5.60 -8.27 -5.60
C LEU A 327 -4.42 -8.86 -4.84
N ASP A 328 -3.88 -9.97 -5.34
CA ASP A 328 -2.72 -10.68 -4.79
C ASP A 328 -2.97 -11.14 -3.33
N LEU A 329 -4.13 -11.76 -3.09
CA LEU A 329 -4.60 -12.20 -1.76
C LEU A 329 -4.34 -13.69 -1.46
N ASP A 330 -3.45 -14.33 -2.21
CA ASP A 330 -3.05 -15.71 -1.93
C ASP A 330 -2.32 -15.79 -0.58
N PRO A 331 -2.72 -16.68 0.34
CA PRO A 331 -2.08 -16.83 1.63
C PRO A 331 -0.58 -17.12 1.51
N LYS A 332 0.24 -16.38 2.25
CA LYS A 332 1.69 -16.63 2.28
C LYS A 332 1.98 -18.04 2.83
N PRO A 333 2.92 -18.80 2.23
CA PRO A 333 3.21 -20.16 2.66
C PRO A 333 3.85 -20.18 4.05
N TYR A 334 3.59 -21.25 4.81
CA TYR A 334 4.12 -21.45 6.15
C TYR A 334 5.66 -21.53 6.14
N GLU A 335 6.22 -22.24 5.17
CA GLU A 335 7.66 -22.44 4.94
C GLU A 335 8.38 -21.13 4.56
N GLY A 336 7.63 -20.07 4.24
CA GLY A 336 8.18 -18.74 3.97
C GLY A 336 8.70 -18.01 5.22
N ILE A 337 8.27 -18.40 6.43
CA ILE A 337 8.56 -17.67 7.68
C ILE A 337 10.08 -17.60 7.99
N PRO A 338 10.86 -18.70 7.91
CA PRO A 338 12.30 -18.64 8.10
C PRO A 338 13.02 -17.70 7.12
N HIS A 339 12.55 -17.63 5.87
CA HIS A 339 13.09 -16.71 4.88
C HIS A 339 12.81 -15.26 5.27
N GLN A 340 11.58 -14.94 5.71
CA GLN A 340 11.23 -13.59 6.15
C GLN A 340 12.08 -13.12 7.33
N HIS A 341 12.30 -13.98 8.34
CA HIS A 341 13.14 -13.67 9.49
C HIS A 341 14.60 -13.36 9.08
N LYS A 342 15.18 -14.18 8.20
CA LYS A 342 16.53 -13.96 7.65
C LYS A 342 16.60 -12.66 6.82
N LEU A 343 15.60 -12.41 5.99
CA LEU A 343 15.53 -11.23 5.13
C LEU A 343 15.40 -9.95 5.94
N ASP A 344 14.56 -9.95 6.98
CA ASP A 344 14.40 -8.81 7.89
C ASP A 344 15.73 -8.45 8.57
N THR A 345 16.41 -9.45 9.13
CA THR A 345 17.74 -9.29 9.74
C THR A 345 18.74 -8.64 8.77
N LYS A 346 18.79 -9.11 7.51
CA LYS A 346 19.70 -8.54 6.49
C LYS A 346 19.39 -7.07 6.20
N ILE A 347 18.12 -6.72 6.12
CA ILE A 347 17.68 -5.38 5.74
C ILE A 347 17.94 -4.39 6.86
N VAL A 348 17.61 -4.75 8.10
CA VAL A 348 17.84 -3.92 9.28
C VAL A 348 19.34 -3.69 9.50
N ASN A 349 20.15 -4.77 9.43
CA ASN A 349 21.59 -4.65 9.59
C ASN A 349 22.24 -3.82 8.47
N TYR A 350 21.79 -3.98 7.22
CA TYR A 350 22.28 -3.16 6.12
C TYR A 350 21.91 -1.69 6.31
N TYR A 351 20.65 -1.40 6.66
CA TYR A 351 20.18 -0.05 6.89
C TYR A 351 21.02 0.67 7.96
N LEU A 352 21.19 0.04 9.13
CA LEU A 352 21.99 0.59 10.23
C LEU A 352 23.43 0.91 9.79
N ARG A 353 24.09 0.01 9.05
CA ARG A 353 25.44 0.25 8.53
C ARG A 353 25.47 1.41 7.54
N SER A 354 24.49 1.48 6.65
CA SER A 354 24.42 2.50 5.59
C SER A 354 24.13 3.90 6.12
N THR A 355 23.42 4.04 7.24
CA THR A 355 23.06 5.33 7.83
C THR A 355 24.01 5.80 8.94
N GLN A 356 24.88 4.91 9.44
CA GLN A 356 25.94 5.26 10.40
C GLN A 356 27.27 5.64 9.72
N ALA A 357 27.47 5.24 8.46
CA ALA A 357 28.59 5.69 7.67
C ALA A 357 28.39 7.16 7.21
N PRO A 358 29.46 7.98 7.15
CA PRO A 358 29.36 9.31 6.54
C PRO A 358 28.84 9.18 5.11
N PRO A 359 27.90 10.03 4.66
CA PRO A 359 27.24 9.86 3.37
C PRO A 359 28.27 9.89 2.24
N PRO A 360 28.29 8.89 1.33
CA PRO A 360 28.95 9.03 0.05
C PRO A 360 28.38 10.26 -0.66
N SER A 361 29.25 11.13 -1.15
CA SER A 361 28.95 12.43 -1.78
C SER A 361 28.05 12.37 -3.03
N SER A 362 27.55 11.19 -3.42
CA SER A 362 26.79 10.95 -4.64
C SER A 362 25.34 10.50 -4.43
N LEU A 363 24.86 10.32 -3.20
CA LEU A 363 23.52 9.74 -2.93
C LEU A 363 22.34 10.70 -3.05
N TYR A 364 22.60 12.02 -3.08
CA TYR A 364 21.57 13.03 -3.29
C TYR A 364 22.00 13.96 -4.42
N LYS A 365 21.54 13.70 -5.65
CA LYS A 365 21.35 14.82 -6.58
C LYS A 365 20.16 15.62 -6.05
N GLU A 366 20.41 16.58 -5.18
CA GLU A 366 19.43 17.59 -4.81
C GLU A 366 18.95 18.28 -6.10
N ARG A 367 17.74 17.96 -6.55
CA ARG A 367 16.96 18.92 -7.32
C ARG A 367 16.21 19.77 -6.29
N GLN A 368 16.64 21.03 -6.17
CA GLN A 368 15.82 22.08 -5.57
C GLN A 368 14.51 22.15 -6.37
N GLU A 369 13.40 21.69 -5.78
CA GLU A 369 12.07 22.10 -6.23
C GLU A 369 11.50 23.06 -5.19
N CYS A 370 11.23 24.28 -5.67
CA CYS A 370 10.74 25.42 -4.92
C CYS A 370 9.51 25.09 -4.07
N THR A 371 9.59 25.43 -2.79
CA THR A 371 8.48 25.49 -1.84
C THR A 371 7.37 26.37 -2.39
N LEU A 372 6.20 25.79 -2.68
CA LEU A 372 4.98 26.55 -2.88
C LEU A 372 4.50 27.03 -1.50
N LEU A 373 4.75 28.31 -1.21
CA LEU A 373 4.09 29.03 -0.13
C LEU A 373 2.66 29.33 -0.59
N PHE A 374 1.68 28.62 -0.06
CA PHE A 374 0.30 29.10 -0.14
C PHE A 374 0.18 30.32 0.78
N HIS A 375 -0.06 31.49 0.20
CA HIS A 375 -0.49 32.65 0.97
C HIS A 375 -1.92 32.40 1.45
N ALA A 376 -2.16 32.65 2.74
CA ALA A 376 -3.51 32.71 3.28
C ALA A 376 -4.25 33.87 2.59
N VAL A 377 -5.49 33.62 2.16
CA VAL A 377 -6.42 34.66 1.74
C VAL A 377 -6.99 35.33 2.98
#